data_AF-A0A6J4PDJ2-F1
#
_entry.id   AF-A0A6J4PDJ2-F1
#
_cell.length_a   1.000
_cell.length_b   1.000
_cell.length_c   1.000
_cell.angle_alpha   90.00
_cell.angle_beta   90.00
_cell.angle_gamma   90.00
#
_symmetry.space_group_name_H-M   'P 1'
#
loop_
_entity.id
_entity.type
_entity.pdbx_description
1 polymer ?
#
loop_
_entity_poly.entity_id
_entity_poly.type
_entity_poly.pdbx_seq_one_letter_code
_entity_poly.pdbx_strand_id
1 'polypeptide(L)'
;MTPRDVQTPVRDGARTGLALLLALFAAALVLALAAGESPAQTAPSGQALVYEAESLQETKAATASLRAQGNCCGIFWSNDAQLLFRSTEVGDTFTVGGRSFTVQSGGAYDFSAVLTRGPDYGTYQLAIDGREIGAPFDAYNPTVQKTEPLDLGKVRLQKGSHTLTLTVVGKNPSATNYYAGLDVLYFEP
;
A
#
# COMPACT_ATOMS: atom_id res chain seq x y z
N MET A 1 45.04 -71.73 -43.91
CA MET A 1 43.92 -71.45 -44.84
C MET A 1 42.81 -70.79 -44.05
N THR A 2 42.17 -69.84 -44.71
CA THR A 2 41.31 -68.74 -44.24
C THR A 2 40.03 -69.14 -43.48
N PRO A 3 39.40 -68.17 -42.78
CA PRO A 3 38.45 -68.35 -41.69
C PRO A 3 36.98 -68.27 -42.13
N ARG A 4 36.04 -68.54 -41.21
CA ARG A 4 34.71 -67.90 -41.21
C ARG A 4 34.25 -67.55 -39.80
N ASP A 5 33.98 -66.26 -39.68
CA ASP A 5 33.27 -65.54 -38.62
C ASP A 5 31.91 -66.15 -38.27
N VAL A 6 31.46 -65.97 -37.02
CA VAL A 6 30.25 -65.19 -36.71
C VAL A 6 30.40 -64.56 -35.32
N GLN A 7 29.91 -63.33 -35.28
CA GLN A 7 30.16 -62.23 -34.38
C GLN A 7 29.27 -62.21 -33.11
N THR A 8 29.79 -61.45 -32.16
CA THR A 8 29.33 -60.89 -30.86
C THR A 8 27.85 -60.46 -30.71
N PRO A 9 27.44 -60.08 -29.47
CA PRO A 9 27.35 -58.64 -29.13
C PRO A 9 28.07 -58.32 -27.80
N VAL A 10 28.84 -57.23 -27.58
CA VAL A 10 28.70 -55.77 -27.79
C VAL A 10 27.86 -55.06 -26.70
N ARG A 11 28.56 -54.33 -25.82
CA ARG A 11 28.47 -52.87 -25.44
C ARG A 11 29.11 -52.67 -24.05
N ASP A 12 30.34 -52.12 -23.93
CA ASP A 12 30.77 -50.70 -23.97
C ASP A 12 29.99 -49.82 -22.96
N GLY A 13 30.61 -49.18 -21.95
CA GLY A 13 31.73 -48.20 -21.97
C GLY A 13 31.11 -46.79 -22.01
N ALA A 14 31.32 -45.83 -21.09
CA ALA A 14 32.52 -45.12 -20.62
C ALA A 14 32.07 -44.13 -19.50
N ARG A 15 32.76 -43.98 -18.35
CA ARG A 15 33.89 -43.09 -18.00
C ARG A 15 33.70 -41.56 -18.19
N THR A 16 33.94 -40.82 -17.09
CA THR A 16 34.51 -39.45 -16.88
C THR A 16 33.67 -38.68 -15.83
N GLY A 17 34.19 -37.89 -14.89
CA GLY A 17 35.54 -37.42 -14.56
C GLY A 17 35.47 -36.67 -13.21
N LEU A 18 36.61 -36.64 -12.50
CA LEU A 18 36.83 -36.06 -11.18
C LEU A 18 37.09 -34.54 -11.28
N ALA A 19 36.50 -33.73 -10.39
CA ALA A 19 37.02 -32.41 -10.05
C ALA A 19 36.85 -32.16 -8.55
N LEU A 20 37.99 -32.16 -7.86
CA LEU A 20 38.17 -31.83 -6.45
C LEU A 20 38.57 -30.35 -6.36
N LEU A 21 37.87 -29.54 -5.58
CA LEU A 21 38.38 -28.26 -5.07
C LEU A 21 38.08 -28.16 -3.57
N LEU A 22 39.16 -28.15 -2.79
CA LEU A 22 39.21 -27.92 -1.34
C LEU A 22 39.65 -26.47 -1.08
N ALA A 23 38.88 -25.73 -0.29
CA ALA A 23 39.32 -24.61 0.56
C ALA A 23 38.14 -24.27 1.51
N LEU A 24 38.09 -24.73 2.76
CA LEU A 24 38.74 -24.28 4.00
C LEU A 24 38.14 -22.99 4.64
N PHE A 25 37.58 -23.21 5.85
CA PHE A 25 37.23 -22.27 6.95
C PHE A 25 36.09 -21.26 6.74
N ALA A 26 35.17 -20.99 7.67
CA ALA A 26 35.07 -21.29 9.10
C ALA A 26 33.59 -21.34 9.53
N ALA A 27 33.31 -22.12 10.58
CA ALA A 27 32.03 -22.07 11.29
C ALA A 27 31.92 -20.75 12.07
N ALA A 28 30.75 -20.11 11.98
CA ALA A 28 30.23 -19.26 13.04
C ALA A 28 28.72 -19.51 13.12
N LEU A 29 28.35 -20.47 13.97
CA LEU A 29 27.02 -20.52 14.57
C LEU A 29 26.95 -19.39 15.60
N VAL A 30 26.11 -18.38 15.34
CA VAL A 30 25.54 -17.55 16.41
C VAL A 30 24.04 -17.48 16.18
N LEU A 31 23.33 -18.22 17.03
CA LEU A 31 21.90 -18.07 17.27
C LEU A 31 21.71 -16.80 18.10
N ALA A 32 21.04 -15.79 17.53
CA ALA A 32 20.47 -14.71 18.30
C ALA A 32 19.06 -14.42 17.76
N LEU A 33 18.06 -14.90 18.50
CA LEU A 33 16.71 -14.36 18.49
C LEU A 33 16.80 -12.89 18.89
N ALA A 34 16.68 -12.01 17.91
CA ALA A 34 16.30 -10.63 18.11
C ALA A 34 15.45 -10.23 16.91
N ALA A 35 14.13 -10.37 17.03
CA ALA A 35 13.25 -9.39 16.44
C ALA A 35 13.65 -8.06 17.09
N GLY A 36 14.60 -7.37 16.47
CA GLY A 36 14.93 -6.02 16.87
C GLY A 36 13.69 -5.19 16.59
N GLU A 37 12.88 -4.96 17.61
CA GLU A 37 12.21 -3.67 17.74
C GLU A 37 13.31 -2.63 17.59
N SER A 38 13.44 -2.11 16.37
CA SER A 38 14.32 -0.97 16.11
C SER A 38 13.90 0.11 17.09
N PRO A 39 14.84 0.70 17.84
CA PRO A 39 14.52 1.73 18.81
C PRO A 39 13.75 2.82 18.08
N ALA A 40 12.71 3.35 18.74
CA ALA A 40 11.88 4.44 18.27
C ALA A 40 12.73 5.48 17.55
N GLN A 41 12.74 5.41 16.21
CA GLN A 41 13.37 6.44 15.40
C GLN A 41 12.43 7.62 15.55
N THR A 42 12.90 8.59 16.33
CA THR A 42 12.24 9.86 16.64
C THR A 42 11.53 10.44 15.42
N ALA A 43 10.39 11.09 15.68
CA ALA A 43 9.76 12.05 14.79
C ALA A 43 10.83 12.76 13.93
N PRO A 44 10.66 12.82 12.59
CA PRO A 44 11.56 13.60 11.77
C PRO A 44 11.50 15.05 12.26
N SER A 45 12.61 15.75 12.37
CA SER A 45 12.62 17.19 12.70
C SER A 45 12.15 18.07 11.53
N GLY A 46 11.22 17.55 10.72
CA GLY A 46 10.83 18.06 9.41
C GLY A 46 9.55 18.88 9.44
N GLN A 47 9.26 19.53 8.32
CA GLN A 47 8.00 20.23 8.10
C GLN A 47 6.85 19.23 7.99
N ALA A 48 5.66 19.61 8.48
CA ALA A 48 4.43 18.86 8.23
C ALA A 48 4.23 18.67 6.72
N LEU A 49 3.87 17.45 6.32
CA LEU A 49 3.57 17.14 4.93
C LEU A 49 2.06 17.23 4.71
N VAL A 50 1.66 17.86 3.61
CA VAL A 50 0.27 18.01 3.21
C VAL A 50 0.12 17.52 1.78
N TYR A 51 -0.85 16.64 1.54
CA TYR A 51 -1.16 16.15 0.20
C TYR A 51 -2.67 16.24 -0.05
N GLU A 52 -3.05 17.01 -1.07
CA GLU A 52 -4.42 17.01 -1.58
C GLU A 52 -4.70 15.66 -2.26
N ALA A 53 -5.75 14.96 -1.84
CA ALA A 53 -6.00 13.59 -2.25
C ALA A 53 -6.27 13.49 -3.77
N GLU A 54 -6.94 14.49 -4.34
CA GLU A 54 -7.23 14.57 -5.77
C GLU A 54 -5.97 14.77 -6.64
N SER A 55 -4.86 15.22 -6.03
CA SER A 55 -3.56 15.36 -6.69
C SER A 55 -2.71 14.08 -6.66
N LEU A 56 -3.15 13.05 -5.93
CA LEU A 56 -2.43 11.79 -5.77
C LEU A 56 -2.73 10.76 -6.87
N GLN A 57 -3.62 11.07 -7.81
CA GLN A 57 -4.05 10.17 -8.89
C GLN A 57 -2.96 9.96 -9.95
N GLU A 58 -1.82 9.39 -9.58
CA GLU A 58 -0.97 8.70 -10.56
C GLU A 58 -1.69 7.44 -11.02
N THR A 59 -1.50 7.05 -12.28
CA THR A 59 -2.15 5.87 -12.88
C THR A 59 -1.80 4.59 -12.11
N LYS A 60 -2.64 4.27 -11.14
CA LYS A 60 -2.64 3.10 -10.28
C LYS A 60 -4.03 2.46 -10.33
N ALA A 61 -4.14 1.25 -9.78
CA ALA A 61 -5.36 0.45 -9.91
C ALA A 61 -6.53 1.08 -9.14
N ALA A 62 -7.69 1.12 -9.78
CA ALA A 62 -8.98 1.37 -9.16
C ALA A 62 -10.00 0.42 -9.78
N THR A 63 -10.86 -0.19 -8.95
CA THR A 63 -11.89 -1.14 -9.42
C THR A 63 -13.17 -0.46 -9.88
N ALA A 64 -13.36 0.80 -9.48
CA ALA A 64 -14.49 1.66 -9.86
C ALA A 64 -14.02 3.07 -10.24
N SER A 65 -14.97 3.95 -10.61
CA SER A 65 -14.65 5.33 -11.02
C SER A 65 -13.98 6.11 -9.89
N LEU A 66 -12.74 6.53 -10.12
CA LEU A 66 -11.96 7.38 -9.23
C LEU A 66 -11.63 8.70 -9.94
N ARG A 67 -12.04 9.83 -9.38
CA ARG A 67 -11.79 11.15 -9.99
C ARG A 67 -11.78 12.28 -8.96
N ALA A 68 -11.04 13.32 -9.27
CA ALA A 68 -11.25 14.64 -8.68
C ALA A 68 -12.71 15.09 -8.90
N GLN A 69 -13.39 15.47 -7.83
CA GLN A 69 -14.69 16.11 -7.86
C GLN A 69 -14.55 17.51 -7.26
N GLY A 70 -14.87 18.54 -8.04
CA GLY A 70 -14.91 19.90 -7.53
C GLY A 70 -16.05 20.14 -6.53
N ASN A 71 -15.96 21.25 -5.77
CA ASN A 71 -16.95 21.68 -4.79
C ASN A 71 -18.41 21.44 -5.23
N CYS A 72 -19.19 20.82 -4.34
CA CYS A 72 -20.60 20.52 -4.58
C CYS A 72 -21.38 20.61 -3.29
N CYS A 73 -22.71 20.46 -3.41
CA CYS A 73 -23.52 20.01 -2.28
C CYS A 73 -23.52 20.97 -1.08
N GLY A 74 -23.14 22.24 -1.30
CA GLY A 74 -23.07 23.28 -0.28
C GLY A 74 -21.79 23.26 0.59
N ILE A 75 -20.78 22.45 0.24
CA ILE A 75 -19.50 22.39 0.97
C ILE A 75 -18.31 22.71 0.06
N PHE A 76 -17.20 23.09 0.69
CA PHE A 76 -15.94 23.42 0.03
C PHE A 76 -14.83 22.54 0.60
N TRP A 77 -14.19 21.77 -0.27
CA TRP A 77 -13.01 20.96 0.03
C TRP A 77 -11.74 21.82 -0.03
N SER A 78 -10.63 21.34 0.52
CA SER A 78 -9.35 22.02 0.28
C SER A 78 -9.05 21.99 -1.21
N ASN A 79 -8.41 23.06 -1.69
CA ASN A 79 -8.04 23.19 -3.10
C ASN A 79 -9.20 22.97 -4.10
N ASP A 80 -10.43 23.27 -3.65
CA ASP A 80 -11.68 23.20 -4.40
C ASP A 80 -12.13 21.81 -4.88
N ALA A 81 -11.52 20.72 -4.39
CA ALA A 81 -11.86 19.37 -4.84
C ALA A 81 -11.62 18.27 -3.79
N GLN A 82 -12.31 17.14 -3.96
CA GLN A 82 -11.99 15.89 -3.28
C GLN A 82 -11.63 14.78 -4.28
N LEU A 83 -10.93 13.75 -3.82
CA LEU A 83 -10.82 12.48 -4.51
C LEU A 83 -12.07 11.63 -4.27
N LEU A 84 -12.98 11.57 -5.24
CA LEU A 84 -14.21 10.80 -5.17
C LEU A 84 -14.04 9.42 -5.81
N PHE A 85 -14.32 8.38 -5.03
CA PHE A 85 -14.41 6.99 -5.47
C PHE A 85 -15.86 6.52 -5.48
N ARG A 86 -16.39 6.18 -6.66
CA ARG A 86 -17.77 5.70 -6.84
C ARG A 86 -17.84 4.18 -6.85
N SER A 87 -17.44 3.56 -5.74
CA SER A 87 -17.59 2.13 -5.50
C SER A 87 -19.06 1.70 -5.53
N THR A 88 -19.29 0.45 -5.91
CA THR A 88 -20.60 -0.18 -5.98
C THR A 88 -20.74 -1.41 -5.07
N GLU A 89 -19.65 -1.94 -4.52
CA GLU A 89 -19.67 -3.15 -3.69
C GLU A 89 -18.51 -3.23 -2.68
N VAL A 90 -18.66 -4.13 -1.69
CA VAL A 90 -17.58 -4.47 -0.76
C VAL A 90 -16.43 -5.14 -1.50
N GLY A 91 -15.19 -4.78 -1.16
CA GLY A 91 -13.97 -5.25 -1.81
C GLY A 91 -13.48 -4.33 -2.94
N ASP A 92 -14.29 -3.36 -3.37
CA ASP A 92 -13.83 -2.30 -4.25
C ASP A 92 -12.69 -1.53 -3.61
N THR A 93 -11.69 -1.20 -4.43
CA THR A 93 -10.45 -0.60 -3.95
C THR A 93 -9.88 0.39 -4.94
N PHE A 94 -9.14 1.36 -4.44
CA PHE A 94 -8.17 2.10 -5.23
C PHE A 94 -6.84 2.23 -4.50
N THR A 95 -5.77 2.41 -5.27
CA THR A 95 -4.45 2.83 -4.76
C THR A 95 -4.04 4.11 -5.48
N VAL A 96 -3.52 5.09 -4.75
CA VAL A 96 -2.98 6.37 -5.27
C VAL A 96 -1.61 6.66 -4.63
N GLY A 97 -0.92 7.69 -5.06
CA GLY A 97 0.41 8.06 -4.58
C GLY A 97 1.48 7.86 -5.64
N GLY A 98 2.64 7.27 -5.29
CA GLY A 98 3.77 7.13 -6.20
C GLY A 98 4.70 8.35 -6.15
N ARG A 99 4.98 9.00 -7.28
CA ARG A 99 5.83 10.21 -7.29
C ARG A 99 5.10 11.44 -6.73
N SER A 100 3.78 11.47 -6.79
CA SER A 100 2.92 12.48 -6.16
C SER A 100 2.82 12.36 -4.64
N PHE A 101 3.22 11.22 -4.06
CA PHE A 101 3.31 11.03 -2.60
C PHE A 101 4.75 10.66 -2.23
N THR A 102 5.61 11.67 -2.05
CA THR A 102 7.03 11.47 -1.73
C THR A 102 7.46 12.16 -0.45
N VAL A 103 8.18 11.42 0.39
CA VAL A 103 8.72 11.88 1.67
C VAL A 103 10.23 12.10 1.53
N GLN A 104 10.72 13.28 1.88
CA GLN A 104 12.14 13.65 1.72
C GLN A 104 13.03 13.15 2.87
N SER A 105 12.46 13.07 4.07
CA SER A 105 13.11 12.53 5.27
C SER A 105 12.16 11.54 5.92
N GLY A 106 12.52 10.27 5.97
CA GLY A 106 11.72 9.27 6.67
C GLY A 106 11.62 9.56 8.17
N GLY A 107 10.59 8.99 8.81
CA GLY A 107 10.34 9.16 10.23
C GLY A 107 8.97 8.65 10.66
N ALA A 108 8.67 8.77 11.95
CA ALA A 108 7.33 8.59 12.48
C ALA A 108 6.52 9.88 12.30
N TYR A 109 5.26 9.77 11.91
CA TYR A 109 4.36 10.90 11.74
C TYR A 109 3.04 10.61 12.44
N ASP A 110 2.45 11.62 13.09
CA ASP A 110 1.02 11.65 13.39
C ASP A 110 0.26 11.91 12.10
N PHE A 111 -0.54 10.93 11.68
CA PHE A 111 -1.29 10.97 10.44
C PHE A 111 -2.75 11.32 10.71
N SER A 112 -3.23 12.37 10.05
CA SER A 112 -4.65 12.69 10.01
C SER A 112 -5.11 12.95 8.58
N ALA A 113 -6.41 12.81 8.36
CA ALA A 113 -7.02 13.09 7.06
C ALA A 113 -8.36 13.78 7.21
N VAL A 114 -8.68 14.65 6.27
CA VAL A 114 -10.06 15.15 6.09
C VAL A 114 -10.76 14.21 5.12
N LEU A 115 -11.86 13.61 5.59
CA LEU A 115 -12.63 12.62 4.86
C LEU A 115 -14.01 13.17 4.55
N THR A 116 -14.56 12.76 3.41
CA THR A 116 -15.93 13.13 3.03
C THR A 116 -16.92 12.07 3.51
N ARG A 117 -18.06 12.57 3.99
CA ARG A 117 -19.25 11.80 4.35
C ARG A 117 -20.41 12.17 3.45
N GLY A 118 -21.37 11.26 3.30
CA GLY A 118 -22.59 11.53 2.55
C GLY A 118 -23.61 10.38 2.57
N PRO A 119 -24.80 10.58 1.97
CA PRO A 119 -25.90 9.62 2.05
C PRO A 119 -25.67 8.37 1.18
N ASP A 120 -24.70 8.42 0.28
CA ASP A 120 -24.27 7.35 -0.61
C ASP A 120 -22.88 6.80 -0.26
N TYR A 121 -22.33 7.19 0.89
CA TYR A 121 -20.97 6.81 1.29
C TYR A 121 -20.96 5.53 2.14
N GLY A 122 -20.00 4.66 1.84
CA GLY A 122 -19.82 3.37 2.49
C GLY A 122 -18.92 3.43 3.73
N THR A 123 -18.50 2.24 4.17
CA THR A 123 -17.51 2.05 5.22
C THR A 123 -16.22 1.54 4.57
N TYR A 124 -15.08 2.16 4.86
CA TYR A 124 -13.82 1.81 4.21
C TYR A 124 -12.62 1.82 5.16
N GLN A 125 -11.61 1.01 4.82
CA GLN A 125 -10.33 0.92 5.51
C GLN A 125 -9.25 1.60 4.66
N LEU A 126 -8.42 2.43 5.30
CA LEU A 126 -7.25 3.05 4.68
C LEU A 126 -5.99 2.24 4.98
N ALA A 127 -5.03 2.26 4.07
CA ALA A 127 -3.71 1.67 4.27
C ALA A 127 -2.62 2.51 3.60
N ILE A 128 -1.46 2.67 4.24
CA ILE A 128 -0.25 3.20 3.60
C ILE A 128 0.74 2.05 3.41
N ASP A 129 1.25 1.93 2.18
CA ASP A 129 2.17 0.86 1.76
C ASP A 129 1.68 -0.55 2.13
N GLY A 130 0.37 -0.77 2.00
CA GLY A 130 -0.28 -2.04 2.29
C GLY A 130 -0.49 -2.33 3.79
N ARG A 131 -0.19 -1.39 4.69
CA ARG A 131 -0.47 -1.51 6.13
C ARG A 131 -1.69 -0.68 6.48
N GLU A 132 -2.72 -1.32 7.03
CA GLU A 132 -3.93 -0.67 7.49
C GLU A 132 -3.64 0.38 8.56
N ILE A 133 -4.40 1.49 8.53
CA ILE A 133 -4.25 2.61 9.45
C ILE A 133 -5.60 2.97 10.05
N GLY A 134 -5.62 3.18 11.36
CA GLY A 134 -6.86 3.41 12.09
C GLY A 134 -7.84 2.24 11.97
N ALA A 135 -9.07 2.48 12.43
CA ALA A 135 -10.18 1.56 12.23
C ALA A 135 -10.93 1.90 10.94
N PRO A 136 -11.76 0.97 10.41
CA PRO A 136 -12.65 1.29 9.30
C PRO A 136 -13.54 2.49 9.61
N PHE A 137 -13.66 3.39 8.65
CA PHE A 137 -14.42 4.63 8.79
C PHE A 137 -15.80 4.48 8.14
N ASP A 138 -16.87 4.59 8.94
CA ASP A 138 -18.23 4.73 8.42
C ASP A 138 -18.44 6.17 7.92
N ALA A 139 -18.45 6.33 6.61
CA ALA A 139 -18.62 7.63 5.96
C ALA A 139 -20.08 8.00 5.71
N TYR A 140 -21.05 7.22 6.19
CA TYR A 140 -22.45 7.59 6.06
C TYR A 140 -22.78 8.89 6.82
N ASN A 141 -23.52 9.78 6.17
CA ASN A 141 -24.17 10.92 6.79
C ASN A 141 -25.41 11.30 5.96
N PRO A 142 -26.54 11.70 6.55
CA PRO A 142 -27.72 12.14 5.78
C PRO A 142 -27.45 13.28 4.79
N THR A 143 -26.42 14.08 5.03
CA THR A 143 -25.98 15.21 4.19
C THR A 143 -24.51 15.10 3.84
N VAL A 144 -24.09 15.68 2.71
CA VAL A 144 -22.67 15.75 2.36
C VAL A 144 -21.95 16.68 3.33
N GLN A 145 -20.92 16.16 3.98
CA GLN A 145 -20.10 16.88 4.95
C GLN A 145 -18.64 16.41 4.83
N LYS A 146 -17.71 17.26 5.25
CA LYS A 146 -16.33 16.83 5.51
C LYS A 146 -16.11 16.68 7.01
N THR A 147 -15.19 15.81 7.40
CA THR A 147 -14.74 15.74 8.78
C THR A 147 -13.86 16.96 9.10
N GLU A 148 -13.66 17.23 10.39
CA GLU A 148 -12.38 17.85 10.81
C GLU A 148 -11.23 16.86 10.54
N PRO A 149 -9.95 17.28 10.55
CA PRO A 149 -8.83 16.35 10.44
C PRO A 149 -8.98 15.21 11.46
N LEU A 150 -9.24 14.01 10.94
CA LEU A 150 -9.45 12.82 11.74
C LEU A 150 -8.09 12.21 12.04
N ASP A 151 -7.75 12.10 13.32
CA ASP A 151 -6.55 11.38 13.76
C ASP A 151 -6.70 9.88 13.46
N LEU A 152 -5.79 9.38 12.62
CA LEU A 152 -5.72 7.98 12.19
C LEU A 152 -4.54 7.26 12.85
N GLY A 153 -3.81 7.95 13.75
CA GLY A 153 -2.70 7.43 14.53
C GLY A 153 -1.34 7.63 13.89
N LYS A 154 -0.34 6.97 14.47
CA LYS A 154 1.05 7.09 14.04
C LYS A 154 1.36 6.18 12.87
N VAL A 155 2.00 6.74 11.84
CA VAL A 155 2.54 6.00 10.69
C VAL A 155 4.04 6.20 10.62
N ARG A 156 4.72 5.28 9.93
CA ARG A 156 6.17 5.35 9.73
C ARG A 156 6.49 5.33 8.25
N LEU A 157 6.98 6.45 7.74
CA LEU A 157 7.32 6.63 6.33
C LEU A 157 8.84 6.59 6.15
N GLN A 158 9.28 6.02 5.05
CA GLN A 158 10.69 6.04 4.67
C GLN A 158 10.96 7.25 3.77
N LYS A 159 12.22 7.55 3.50
CA LYS A 159 12.51 8.48 2.39
C LYS A 159 12.10 7.81 1.08
N GLY A 160 11.30 8.48 0.26
CA GLY A 160 10.91 8.00 -1.07
C GLY A 160 9.41 8.06 -1.32
N SER A 161 8.96 7.28 -2.30
CA SER A 161 7.56 7.21 -2.73
C SER A 161 6.74 6.28 -1.84
N HIS A 162 5.51 6.69 -1.57
CA HIS A 162 4.53 5.97 -0.78
C HIS A 162 3.23 5.78 -1.56
N THR A 163 2.38 4.89 -1.07
CA THR A 163 1.05 4.67 -1.64
C THR A 163 -0.02 4.70 -0.57
N LEU A 164 -1.17 5.28 -0.89
CA LEU A 164 -2.38 5.19 -0.08
C LEU A 164 -3.35 4.26 -0.80
N THR A 165 -3.91 3.31 -0.08
CA THR A 165 -4.95 2.40 -0.55
C THR A 165 -6.21 2.61 0.28
N LEU A 166 -7.35 2.63 -0.37
CA LEU A 166 -8.67 2.55 0.27
C LEU A 166 -9.37 1.30 -0.21
N THR A 167 -9.91 0.53 0.72
CA THR A 167 -10.75 -0.64 0.43
C THR A 167 -12.10 -0.48 1.11
N VAL A 168 -13.18 -0.62 0.34
CA VAL A 168 -14.55 -0.63 0.87
C VAL A 168 -14.79 -1.95 1.58
N VAL A 169 -15.16 -1.89 2.86
CA VAL A 169 -15.35 -3.07 3.72
C VAL A 169 -16.82 -3.27 4.13
N GLY A 170 -17.69 -2.31 3.83
CA GLY A 170 -19.10 -2.37 4.18
C GLY A 170 -19.82 -1.08 3.86
N LYS A 171 -21.02 -0.92 4.41
CA LYS A 171 -21.72 0.36 4.49
C LYS A 171 -22.72 0.36 5.64
N ASN A 172 -23.06 1.55 6.12
CA ASN A 172 -24.24 1.74 6.96
C ASN A 172 -25.51 1.25 6.21
N PRO A 173 -26.47 0.57 6.87
CA PRO A 173 -27.73 0.15 6.21
C PRO A 173 -28.52 1.29 5.58
N SER A 174 -28.33 2.53 6.06
CA SER A 174 -28.99 3.73 5.55
C SER A 174 -28.28 4.34 4.33
N ALA A 175 -27.05 3.89 4.04
CA ALA A 175 -26.30 4.37 2.89
C ALA A 175 -26.84 3.77 1.59
N THR A 176 -27.10 4.64 0.62
CA THR A 176 -27.64 4.24 -0.68
C THR A 176 -26.60 3.58 -1.59
N ASN A 177 -25.31 3.81 -1.34
CA ASN A 177 -24.19 3.23 -2.09
C ASN A 177 -22.96 3.02 -1.20
N TYR A 178 -21.78 2.79 -1.82
CA TYR A 178 -20.50 2.51 -1.19
C TYR A 178 -19.44 3.57 -1.48
N TYR A 179 -19.83 4.80 -1.81
CA TYR A 179 -18.86 5.83 -2.19
C TYR A 179 -17.87 6.13 -1.08
N ALA A 180 -16.70 6.62 -1.48
CA ALA A 180 -15.70 7.13 -0.57
C ALA A 180 -15.14 8.44 -1.11
N GLY A 181 -14.70 9.31 -0.20
CA GLY A 181 -14.16 10.61 -0.56
C GLY A 181 -13.08 11.02 0.43
N LEU A 182 -11.95 11.47 -0.12
CA LEU A 182 -10.81 11.99 0.63
C LEU A 182 -10.54 13.41 0.15
N ASP A 183 -10.32 14.32 1.08
CA ASP A 183 -10.02 15.73 0.81
C ASP A 183 -8.49 15.92 0.88
N VAL A 184 -7.92 15.88 2.08
CA VAL A 184 -6.50 16.16 2.32
C VAL A 184 -5.90 15.23 3.36
N LEU A 185 -4.62 14.93 3.18
CA LEU A 185 -3.78 14.12 4.07
C LEU A 185 -2.76 15.01 4.79
N TYR A 186 -2.64 14.87 6.10
CA TYR A 186 -1.66 15.58 6.93
C TYR A 186 -0.74 14.60 7.63
N PHE A 187 0.57 14.85 7.56
CA PHE A 187 1.59 14.09 8.29
C PHE A 187 2.40 15.07 9.13
N GLU A 188 2.12 15.09 10.43
CA GLU A 188 2.83 15.92 11.40
C GLU A 188 3.97 15.11 12.03
N PRO A 189 5.17 15.68 12.23
CA PRO A 189 6.31 14.97 12.81
C PRO A 189 6.11 14.55 14.27
#